data_AF-A0A9P6CGK0-F1
#
_entry.id   AF-A0A9P6CGK0-F1
#
_cell.length_a   1.000
_cell.length_b   1.000
_cell.length_c   1.000
_cell.angle_alpha   90.00
_cell.angle_beta   90.00
_cell.angle_gamma   90.00
#
_symmetry.space_group_name_H-M   'P 1'
#
loop_
_entity.id
_entity.type
_entity.pdbx_description
1 polymer ?
#
loop_
_entity_poly.entity_id
_entity_poly.type
_entity_poly.pdbx_seq_one_letter_code
_entity_poly.pdbx_strand_id
1 'polypeptide(L)' 'VLEIQILGGDHAGKTAFIPRITIISSSGELPFKLCHRQFSVCITMVMTINKAQGQSVTNVGLDLHTVVFTHG' A
#
# COMPACT_ATOMS: atom_id res chain seq x y z
N VAL A 1 3.95 -10.71 -14.30
CA VAL A 1 3.66 -9.26 -14.31
C VAL A 1 2.14 -9.08 -14.26
N LEU A 2 1.64 -7.94 -13.80
CA LEU A 2 0.22 -7.59 -13.80
C LEU A 2 0.01 -6.52 -14.87
N GLU A 3 -0.86 -6.78 -15.83
CA GLU A 3 -1.25 -5.80 -16.85
C GLU A 3 -2.39 -4.94 -16.33
N ILE A 4 -2.28 -3.62 -16.50
CA ILE A 4 -3.28 -2.65 -16.06
C ILE A 4 -3.51 -1.59 -17.14
N GLN A 5 -4.67 -0.96 -17.12
CA GLN A 5 -4.94 0.24 -17.90
C GLN A 5 -5.01 1.46 -16.97
N ILE A 6 -4.30 2.53 -17.33
CA ILE A 6 -4.31 3.77 -16.55
C ILE A 6 -5.64 4.49 -16.81
N LEU A 7 -6.38 4.80 -15.76
CA LEU A 7 -7.71 5.39 -15.88
C LEU A 7 -7.71 6.93 -15.94
N GLY A 8 -6.64 7.60 -15.48
CA GLY A 8 -6.59 9.06 -15.38
C GLY A 8 -5.18 9.66 -15.47
N GLY A 9 -5.10 10.99 -15.49
CA GLY A 9 -3.85 11.74 -15.67
C GLY A 9 -3.31 11.71 -17.10
N ASP A 10 -2.09 12.18 -17.28
CA ASP A 10 -1.44 12.37 -18.60
C ASP A 10 -1.20 11.07 -19.39
N HIS A 11 -1.42 9.92 -18.76
CA HIS A 11 -1.21 8.60 -19.35
C HIS A 11 -2.49 7.76 -19.42
N ALA A 12 -3.66 8.38 -19.25
CA ALA A 12 -4.94 7.71 -19.35
C ALA A 12 -5.09 6.91 -20.67
N GLY A 13 -5.66 5.71 -20.58
CA GLY A 13 -5.85 4.79 -21.70
C GLY A 13 -4.64 3.93 -22.06
N LYS A 14 -3.45 4.24 -21.53
CA LYS A 14 -2.25 3.42 -21.79
C LYS A 14 -2.22 2.17 -20.90
N THR A 15 -1.74 1.08 -21.49
CA THR A 15 -1.41 -0.15 -20.75
C THR A 15 -0.09 0.02 -20.02
N ALA A 16 -0.04 -0.41 -18.76
CA ALA A 16 1.17 -0.48 -17.96
C ALA A 16 1.30 -1.86 -17.31
N PHE A 17 2.53 -2.23 -16.94
CA PHE A 17 2.83 -3.51 -16.32
C PHE A 17 3.44 -3.33 -14.94
N ILE A 18 2.83 -3.92 -13.91
CA ILE A 18 3.35 -3.92 -12.55
C ILE A 18 4.09 -5.24 -12.31
N PRO A 19 5.42 -5.22 -12.06
CA PRO A 19 6.16 -6.43 -11.73
C PRO A 19 5.87 -6.90 -10.30
N ARG A 20 6.17 -8.18 -10.03
CA ARG A 20 6.22 -8.65 -8.64
C ARG A 20 7.53 -8.18 -8.01
N ILE A 21 7.45 -7.65 -6.81
CA ILE A 21 8.60 -7.32 -5.97
C ILE A 21 8.79 -8.44 -4.93
N THR A 22 10.04 -8.67 -4.55
CA THR A 22 10.38 -9.57 -3.43
C THR A 22 10.81 -8.72 -2.25
N ILE A 23 10.12 -8.86 -1.14
CA ILE A 23 10.43 -8.22 0.13
C ILE A 23 11.06 -9.28 1.03
N ILE A 24 12.21 -8.96 1.63
CA ILE A 24 12.95 -9.87 2.50
C ILE A 24 13.01 -9.25 3.89
N SER A 25 12.73 -10.02 4.93
CA SER A 25 12.86 -9.56 6.32
C SER A 25 14.30 -9.20 6.66
N SER A 26 14.48 -8.19 7.50
CA SER A 26 15.79 -7.74 7.98
C SER A 26 16.50 -8.85 8.77
N SER A 27 17.83 -8.90 8.70
CA SER A 27 18.63 -9.88 9.45
C SER A 27 18.49 -9.62 10.95
N GLY A 28 18.09 -10.65 11.71
CA GLY A 28 18.00 -10.60 13.17
C GLY A 28 16.58 -10.48 13.74
N GLU A 29 15.57 -10.19 12.90
CA GLU A 29 14.17 -10.13 13.37
C GLU A 29 13.50 -11.51 13.48
N LEU A 30 13.96 -12.47 12.66
CA LEU A 30 13.39 -13.82 12.58
C LEU A 30 14.51 -14.86 12.55
N PRO A 31 14.27 -16.09 13.07
CA PRO A 31 15.23 -17.19 13.00
C PRO A 31 15.44 -17.73 11.58
N PHE A 32 14.70 -17.20 10.59
CA PHE A 32 14.82 -17.51 9.18
C PHE A 32 14.61 -16.24 8.34
N LYS A 33 15.08 -16.25 7.08
CA LYS A 33 14.79 -15.17 6.14
C LYS A 33 13.39 -15.35 5.58
N LEU A 34 12.48 -14.43 5.90
CA LEU A 34 11.15 -14.40 5.30
C LEU A 34 11.23 -13.65 3.98
N CYS A 35 10.88 -14.31 2.88
CA CYS A 35 10.82 -13.72 1.55
C CYS A 35 9.38 -13.71 1.06
N HIS A 36 8.80 -12.54 0.82
CA HIS A 36 7.46 -12.39 0.29
C HIS A 36 7.50 -11.81 -1.13
N ARG A 37 6.94 -12.52 -2.10
CA ARG A 37 6.88 -12.07 -3.49
C ARG A 37 5.48 -11.60 -3.84
N GLN A 38 5.27 -10.30 -3.88
CA GLN A 38 3.96 -9.67 -4.06
C GLN A 38 3.96 -8.64 -5.19
N PHE A 39 2.79 -8.35 -5.75
CA PHE A 39 2.63 -7.15 -6.58
C PHE A 39 2.56 -5.93 -5.67
N SER A 40 3.12 -4.81 -6.12
CA SER A 40 3.05 -3.53 -5.39
C SER A 40 1.70 -2.86 -5.63
N VAL A 41 0.61 -3.53 -5.24
CA VAL A 41 -0.76 -3.03 -5.37
C VAL A 41 -1.54 -3.30 -4.08
N CYS A 42 -2.36 -2.33 -3.68
CA CYS A 42 -3.33 -2.49 -2.60
C CYS A 42 -4.67 -1.94 -3.12
N ILE A 43 -5.71 -2.77 -3.16
CA ILE A 43 -7.07 -2.32 -3.45
C ILE A 43 -7.66 -1.88 -2.12
N THR A 44 -7.81 -0.57 -1.90
CA THR A 44 -8.55 -0.13 -0.72
C THR A 44 -9.23 1.22 -0.86
N MET A 45 -10.44 1.30 -0.30
CA MET A 45 -11.18 2.53 -0.05
C MET A 45 -11.13 2.93 1.44
N VAL A 46 -10.63 2.04 2.30
CA VAL A 46 -10.51 2.23 3.75
C VAL A 46 -9.10 1.83 4.21
N MET A 47 -8.39 2.75 4.84
CA MET A 47 -7.06 2.51 5.35
C MET A 47 -7.01 2.81 6.85
N THR A 48 -6.24 2.01 7.58
CA THR A 48 -5.93 2.30 8.98
C THR A 48 -5.11 3.58 9.06
N ILE A 49 -5.25 4.35 10.14
CA ILE A 49 -4.55 5.64 10.33
C ILE A 49 -3.03 5.51 10.14
N ASN A 50 -2.40 4.48 10.72
CA ASN A 50 -0.96 4.23 10.56
C ASN A 50 -0.53 3.97 9.11
N LYS A 51 -1.43 3.46 8.26
CA LYS A 51 -1.16 3.30 6.81
C LYS A 51 -1.38 4.59 6.03
N ALA A 52 -2.26 5.46 6.51
CA ALA A 52 -2.53 6.77 5.92
C ALA A 52 -1.49 7.83 6.31
N GLN A 53 -0.68 7.59 7.35
CA GLN A 53 0.32 8.55 7.80
C GLN A 53 1.32 8.86 6.67
N GLY A 54 1.47 10.16 6.36
CA GLY A 54 2.32 10.63 5.27
C GLY A 54 1.69 10.60 3.87
N GLN A 55 0.43 10.15 3.73
CA GLN A 55 -0.34 10.25 2.49
C GLN A 55 -1.12 11.57 2.45
N SER A 56 -1.20 12.19 1.28
CA SER A 56 -2.09 13.33 1.03
C SER A 56 -3.36 12.87 0.35
N VAL A 57 -4.52 13.13 0.95
CA VAL A 57 -5.85 12.75 0.43
C VAL A 57 -6.78 13.96 0.44
N THR A 58 -7.49 14.21 -0.66
CA THR A 58 -8.39 15.37 -0.80
C THR A 58 -9.65 15.24 0.05
N ASN A 59 -10.21 14.03 0.13
CA ASN A 59 -11.42 13.72 0.89
C ASN A 59 -11.19 12.40 1.62
N VAL A 60 -11.46 12.38 2.93
CA VAL A 60 -11.34 11.19 3.77
C VAL A 60 -12.46 11.16 4.80
N GLY A 61 -13.08 9.99 4.99
CA GLY A 61 -13.96 9.72 6.12
C GLY A 61 -13.15 9.07 7.24
N LEU A 62 -13.35 9.53 8.48
CA LEU A 62 -12.63 9.03 9.64
C LEU A 62 -13.61 8.32 10.57
N ASP A 63 -13.34 7.06 10.88
CA ASP A 63 -14.03 6.30 11.91
C ASP A 63 -13.10 6.14 13.12
N LEU A 64 -13.50 6.71 14.27
CA LEU A 64 -12.77 6.72 15.53
C LEU A 64 -13.52 6.02 16.67
N HIS A 65 -14.34 5.01 16.36
CA HIS A 65 -15.08 4.29 17.41
C HIS A 65 -14.18 3.58 18.44
N THR A 66 -12.88 3.43 18.19
CA THR A 66 -11.89 2.85 19.12
C THR A 66 -10.69 3.78 19.35
N VAL A 67 -9.95 3.57 20.44
CA VAL A 67 -8.74 4.36 20.75
C VAL A 67 -7.65 4.01 19.74
N VAL A 68 -7.26 4.98 18.92
CA VAL A 68 -6.37 4.78 17.75
C VAL A 68 -5.00 5.47 17.85
N PHE A 69 -4.81 6.38 18.82
CA PHE A 69 -3.56 7.11 19.00
C PHE A 69 -2.94 6.80 20.36
N THR A 70 -1.63 6.63 20.39
CA THR A 70 -0.84 6.56 21.64
C THR A 70 -0.37 7.94 22.09
N HIS A 71 0.10 8.80 21.18
CA HIS A 71 0.68 10.12 21.50
C HIS A 71 0.45 11.18 20.40
N GLY A 72 -0.65 11.04 19.64
CA GLY A 72 -0.98 11.71 18.36
C GLY A 72 -0.32 13.05 18.03
#